data_AF-A0A3M7DWT1-F1
#
_entry.id   AF-A0A3M7DWT1-F1
#
_cell.length_a   1.000
_cell.length_b   1.000
_cell.length_c   1.000
_cell.angle_alpha   90.00
_cell.angle_beta   90.00
_cell.angle_gamma   90.00
#
_symmetry.space_group_name_H-M   'P 1'
#
loop_
_entity.id
_entity.type
_entity.pdbx_description
1 polymer ?
#
loop_
_entity_poly.entity_id
_entity_poly.type
_entity_poly.pdbx_seq_one_letter_code
_entity_poly.pdbx_strand_id
1 'polypeptide(L)'
;RLHHEALAPVDIGCGSAGYWRHWFTRHSQNVSSHRGDADFAFSTLRIILAQHPYPIQHLTTVVAAKMSFDLAERLTRHHLIVQPSDLALNPPQSYLFVQDFLIISCGVIYALCYVFYIARTYKDRTMSGPVEYLCGTISYEVYYALVVTSTRFEKLAFLVWFMLDVGFATVAIKSAYPAKERAAKVTRMIVGSAIGVAFYYVLGLYFPDERQQMTAYWTGLALQFPIGWGAVLRLLDGDSRGQSVEIWSTRYLGCVTAYSVFFWRYLNAPQNWSYVGTPFSIGVIALTMLPETLWPFFYIPLQKKQQKSKSA
;
A
#
# COMPACT_ATOMS: atom_id res chain seq x y z
N ARG A 1 -36.73 -15.99 -49.29
CA ARG A 1 -36.77 -16.97 -48.17
C ARG A 1 -36.19 -16.23 -46.96
N LEU A 2 -36.96 -15.40 -46.23
CA LEU A 2 -38.00 -15.79 -45.24
C LEU A 2 -37.42 -16.91 -44.33
N HIS A 3 -37.08 -16.67 -43.07
CA HIS A 3 -37.94 -16.12 -42.01
C HIS A 3 -37.25 -15.15 -41.04
N HIS A 4 -37.98 -14.07 -40.74
CA HIS A 4 -37.98 -13.34 -39.48
C HIS A 4 -38.65 -14.20 -38.39
N GLU A 5 -38.12 -14.14 -37.17
CA GLU A 5 -38.95 -14.09 -35.96
C GLU A 5 -38.36 -13.06 -35.00
N ALA A 6 -39.12 -12.01 -34.79
CA ALA A 6 -38.97 -11.03 -33.72
C ALA A 6 -40.15 -11.25 -32.78
N LEU A 7 -39.90 -11.32 -31.46
CA LEU A 7 -40.92 -11.14 -30.43
C LEU A 7 -40.24 -10.67 -29.12
N ALA A 8 -40.23 -9.35 -28.96
CA ALA A 8 -40.71 -8.53 -27.83
C ALA A 8 -40.24 -8.79 -26.37
N PRO A 9 -40.31 -7.75 -25.51
CA PRO A 9 -39.46 -7.54 -24.34
C PRO A 9 -40.01 -8.22 -23.08
N VAL A 10 -39.12 -8.59 -22.16
CA VAL A 10 -39.50 -9.01 -20.82
C VAL A 10 -39.04 -7.97 -19.80
N ASP A 11 -40.01 -7.65 -18.96
CA ASP A 11 -40.10 -6.58 -17.99
C ASP A 11 -38.94 -6.41 -17.00
N ILE A 12 -38.80 -5.14 -16.66
CA ILE A 12 -38.14 -4.58 -15.48
C ILE A 12 -38.80 -5.17 -14.22
N GLY A 13 -38.12 -6.13 -13.60
CA GLY A 13 -38.49 -6.71 -12.32
C GLY A 13 -37.48 -6.32 -11.25
N CYS A 14 -37.80 -5.26 -10.49
CA CYS A 14 -37.16 -4.92 -9.23
C CYS A 14 -37.25 -6.14 -8.28
N GLY A 15 -36.10 -6.73 -7.90
CA GLY A 15 -36.14 -8.01 -7.19
C GLY A 15 -34.81 -8.49 -6.62
N SER A 16 -34.16 -7.67 -5.77
CA SER A 16 -33.22 -8.19 -4.75
C SER A 16 -32.90 -7.17 -3.64
N ALA A 17 -33.80 -6.22 -3.39
CA ALA A 17 -33.88 -5.50 -2.12
C ALA A 17 -34.74 -6.32 -1.14
N GLY A 18 -34.24 -7.49 -0.72
CA GLY A 18 -35.08 -8.46 0.01
C GLY A 18 -34.37 -9.44 0.93
N TYR A 19 -33.07 -9.28 1.19
CA TYR A 19 -32.32 -10.20 2.08
C TYR A 19 -31.61 -9.54 3.26
N TRP A 20 -31.82 -8.23 3.47
CA TRP A 20 -31.19 -7.46 4.55
C TRP A 20 -32.18 -6.80 5.53
N ARG A 21 -33.45 -7.25 5.54
CA ARG A 21 -34.52 -6.69 6.40
C ARG A 21 -35.15 -7.67 7.39
N HIS A 22 -34.55 -8.86 7.57
CA HIS A 22 -35.05 -9.87 8.51
C HIS A 22 -34.09 -10.24 9.64
N TRP A 23 -32.93 -9.58 9.71
CA TRP A 23 -31.95 -9.80 10.80
C TRP A 23 -32.01 -8.71 11.89
N PHE A 24 -32.60 -7.54 11.62
CA PHE A 24 -32.59 -6.38 12.53
C PHE A 24 -33.84 -6.20 13.40
N THR A 25 -34.76 -7.17 13.44
CA THR A 25 -36.01 -7.06 14.22
C THR A 25 -36.28 -8.26 15.14
N ARG A 26 -35.26 -9.05 15.46
CA ARG A 26 -35.40 -10.20 16.37
C ARG A 26 -34.44 -10.19 17.56
N HIS A 27 -33.96 -9.02 17.98
CA HIS A 27 -33.18 -8.83 19.22
C HIS A 27 -33.57 -7.53 19.96
N SER A 28 -34.88 -7.26 20.08
CA SER A 28 -35.40 -6.24 21.01
C SER A 28 -36.52 -6.76 21.92
N GLN A 29 -36.48 -8.06 22.23
CA GLN A 29 -37.27 -8.66 23.31
C GLN A 29 -36.36 -9.61 24.08
N ASN A 30 -35.64 -9.04 25.04
CA ASN A 30 -35.35 -9.65 26.35
C ASN A 30 -34.79 -8.55 27.24
N VAL A 31 -35.73 -7.78 27.78
CA VAL A 31 -35.54 -6.95 28.96
C VAL A 31 -35.37 -7.89 30.16
N SER A 32 -34.54 -7.44 31.11
CA SER A 32 -34.56 -7.80 32.53
C SER A 32 -34.30 -9.25 32.94
N SER A 33 -33.02 -9.60 33.10
CA SER A 33 -32.53 -10.48 34.18
C SER A 33 -31.03 -10.63 34.02
N HIS A 34 -30.23 -9.78 34.67
CA HIS A 34 -28.82 -10.03 35.06
C HIS A 34 -28.22 -8.77 35.71
N ARG A 35 -28.96 -8.15 36.65
CA ARG A 35 -28.41 -7.14 37.57
C ARG A 35 -28.10 -7.70 38.97
N GLY A 36 -28.46 -8.96 39.24
CA GLY A 36 -28.17 -9.62 40.52
C GLY A 36 -26.83 -10.37 40.58
N ASP A 37 -26.27 -10.79 39.44
CA ASP A 37 -25.08 -11.64 39.42
C ASP A 37 -23.75 -10.86 39.48
N ALA A 38 -23.74 -9.61 39.02
CA ALA A 38 -22.54 -8.76 39.10
C ALA A 38 -22.24 -8.39 40.57
N ASP A 39 -23.27 -8.05 41.35
CA ASP A 39 -23.10 -7.70 42.76
C ASP A 39 -22.67 -8.90 43.62
N PHE A 40 -23.12 -10.12 43.27
CA PHE A 40 -22.66 -11.34 43.93
C PHE A 40 -21.19 -11.66 43.61
N ALA A 41 -20.77 -11.53 42.35
CA ALA A 41 -19.38 -11.71 41.92
C ALA A 41 -18.44 -10.69 42.58
N PHE A 42 -18.85 -9.41 42.69
CA PHE A 42 -18.06 -8.38 43.36
C PHE A 42 -18.00 -8.56 44.89
N SER A 43 -19.07 -9.08 45.53
CA SER A 43 -19.04 -9.39 46.97
C SER A 43 -18.13 -10.58 47.29
N THR A 44 -18.15 -11.61 46.45
CA THR A 44 -17.32 -12.81 46.61
C THR A 44 -15.84 -12.50 46.36
N LEU A 45 -15.54 -11.66 45.36
CA LEU A 45 -14.19 -11.19 45.10
C LEU A 45 -13.62 -10.33 46.24
N ARG A 46 -14.46 -9.49 46.88
CA ARG A 46 -14.05 -8.71 48.06
C ARG A 46 -13.74 -9.58 49.28
N ILE A 47 -14.48 -10.67 49.48
CA ILE A 47 -14.25 -11.61 50.58
C ILE A 47 -12.94 -12.40 50.35
N ILE A 48 -12.68 -12.82 49.11
CA ILE A 48 -11.44 -13.52 48.75
C ILE A 48 -10.22 -12.59 48.83
N LEU A 49 -10.37 -11.32 48.43
CA LEU A 49 -9.31 -10.30 48.51
C LEU A 49 -9.01 -9.84 49.96
N ALA A 50 -9.91 -10.07 50.91
CA ALA A 50 -9.71 -9.74 52.32
C ALA A 50 -8.91 -10.80 53.10
N GLN A 51 -8.75 -12.01 52.54
CA GLN A 51 -8.14 -13.15 53.26
C GLN A 51 -6.67 -13.41 52.91
N HIS A 52 -6.09 -12.70 51.93
CA HIS A 52 -4.68 -12.88 51.54
C HIS A 52 -4.00 -11.54 51.21
N PRO A 53 -3.16 -10.99 52.12
CA PRO A 53 -2.35 -9.82 51.84
C PRO A 53 -1.11 -10.22 51.03
N TYR A 54 -1.30 -10.66 49.80
CA TYR A 54 -0.20 -10.72 48.83
C TYR A 54 -0.09 -9.37 48.11
N PRO A 55 1.13 -8.86 47.85
CA PRO A 55 1.31 -7.50 47.38
C PRO A 55 0.65 -7.32 46.02
N ILE A 56 -0.35 -6.42 45.99
CA ILE A 56 -1.19 -6.05 44.83
C ILE A 56 -0.33 -5.75 43.58
N GLN A 57 0.91 -5.30 43.75
CA GLN A 57 1.88 -5.07 42.68
C GLN A 57 2.14 -6.31 41.82
N HIS A 58 2.27 -7.50 42.42
CA HIS A 58 2.56 -8.74 41.68
C HIS A 58 1.38 -9.18 40.82
N LEU A 59 0.14 -8.93 41.28
CA LEU A 59 -1.08 -9.27 40.56
C LEU A 59 -1.30 -8.33 39.37
N THR A 60 -1.04 -7.03 39.52
CA THR A 60 -1.07 -6.08 38.39
C THR A 60 -0.02 -6.40 37.34
N THR A 61 1.19 -6.80 37.73
CA THR A 61 2.25 -7.16 36.78
C THR A 61 1.91 -8.46 36.04
N VAL A 62 1.35 -9.46 36.72
CA VAL A 62 0.93 -10.72 36.09
C VAL A 62 -0.29 -10.52 35.18
N VAL A 63 -1.25 -9.68 35.56
CA VAL A 63 -2.40 -9.35 34.70
C VAL A 63 -1.99 -8.50 33.51
N ALA A 64 -1.11 -7.51 33.68
CA ALA A 64 -0.56 -6.72 32.58
C ALA A 64 0.29 -7.56 31.64
N ALA A 65 1.12 -8.47 32.18
CA ALA A 65 1.87 -9.44 31.39
C ALA A 65 0.90 -10.35 30.62
N LYS A 66 -0.11 -10.95 31.27
CA LYS A 66 -1.09 -11.80 30.61
C LYS A 66 -1.89 -11.06 29.52
N MET A 67 -2.30 -9.82 29.75
CA MET A 67 -2.95 -8.98 28.74
C MET A 67 -2.01 -8.60 27.59
N SER A 68 -0.72 -8.35 27.86
CA SER A 68 0.28 -8.11 26.82
C SER A 68 0.57 -9.36 25.99
N PHE A 69 0.57 -10.54 26.62
CA PHE A 69 0.67 -11.83 25.94
C PHE A 69 -0.61 -12.14 25.16
N ASP A 70 -1.80 -11.89 25.67
CA ASP A 70 -3.06 -12.05 24.93
C ASP A 70 -3.14 -11.10 23.73
N LEU A 71 -2.64 -9.87 23.86
CA LEU A 71 -2.56 -8.92 22.74
C LEU A 71 -1.54 -9.39 21.71
N ALA A 72 -0.35 -9.83 22.13
CA ALA A 72 0.66 -10.41 21.26
C ALA A 72 0.14 -11.69 20.58
N GLU A 73 -0.63 -12.52 21.28
CA GLU A 73 -1.25 -13.74 20.77
C GLU A 73 -2.40 -13.45 19.79
N ARG A 74 -3.08 -12.30 19.92
CA ARG A 74 -4.06 -11.83 18.94
C ARG A 74 -3.40 -11.23 17.70
N LEU A 75 -2.30 -10.50 17.86
CA LEU A 75 -1.54 -9.87 16.78
C LEU A 75 -0.75 -10.89 15.96
N THR A 76 -0.18 -11.91 16.61
CA THR A 76 0.48 -13.07 15.97
C THR A 76 -0.42 -13.87 15.03
N ARG A 77 -1.76 -13.73 15.13
CA ARG A 77 -2.72 -14.39 14.24
C ARG A 77 -3.13 -13.53 13.04
N HIS A 78 -2.76 -12.26 13.00
CA HIS A 78 -3.17 -11.31 11.96
C HIS A 78 -1.95 -10.84 11.17
N HIS A 79 -1.57 -11.64 10.17
CA HIS A 79 -0.53 -11.29 9.21
C HIS A 79 -1.12 -10.57 8.00
N LEU A 80 -0.36 -9.64 7.41
CA LEU A 80 -0.88 -8.69 6.43
C LEU A 80 -1.19 -9.38 5.11
N ILE A 81 -0.15 -9.92 4.47
CA ILE A 81 -0.22 -10.52 3.14
C ILE A 81 0.08 -12.01 3.25
N VAL A 82 -0.93 -12.78 3.62
CA VAL A 82 -0.77 -14.23 3.73
C VAL A 82 -1.11 -14.88 2.40
N GLN A 83 -0.10 -15.42 1.72
CA GLN A 83 -0.30 -16.15 0.48
C GLN A 83 -0.63 -17.63 0.79
N PRO A 84 -1.79 -18.15 0.38
CA PRO A 84 -2.16 -19.54 0.69
C PRO A 84 -1.17 -20.58 0.16
N SER A 85 -0.58 -20.40 -1.03
CA SER A 85 0.49 -21.29 -1.52
C SER A 85 1.77 -21.25 -0.66
N ASP A 86 2.12 -20.10 -0.07
CA ASP A 86 3.24 -20.02 0.87
C ASP A 86 2.88 -20.71 2.19
N LEU A 87 1.65 -20.54 2.69
CA LEU A 87 1.18 -21.23 3.90
C LEU A 87 1.16 -22.75 3.75
N ALA A 88 0.87 -23.26 2.55
CA ALA A 88 0.86 -24.70 2.29
C ALA A 88 2.22 -25.37 2.54
N LEU A 89 3.31 -24.59 2.54
CA LEU A 89 4.66 -25.03 2.85
C LEU A 89 4.96 -25.08 4.35
N ASN A 90 3.99 -24.72 5.20
CA ASN A 90 4.12 -24.60 6.65
C ASN A 90 5.35 -23.77 7.09
N PRO A 91 5.48 -22.51 6.62
CA PRO A 91 6.64 -21.69 6.94
C PRO A 91 6.67 -21.35 8.44
N PRO A 92 7.87 -21.15 9.01
CA PRO A 92 7.98 -20.71 10.39
C PRO A 92 7.33 -19.34 10.57
N GLN A 93 6.78 -19.05 11.74
CA GLN A 93 6.07 -17.78 11.98
C GLN A 93 6.95 -16.52 11.76
N SER A 94 8.27 -16.65 11.94
CA SER A 94 9.25 -15.60 11.63
C SER A 94 9.21 -15.16 10.16
N TYR A 95 8.86 -16.05 9.23
CA TYR A 95 8.67 -15.73 7.82
C TYR A 95 7.63 -14.62 7.63
N LEU A 96 6.47 -14.79 8.26
CA LEU A 96 5.34 -13.86 8.16
C LEU A 96 5.62 -12.54 8.88
N PHE A 97 6.32 -12.56 10.02
CA PHE A 97 6.72 -11.34 10.72
C PHE A 97 7.70 -10.48 9.92
N VAL A 98 8.74 -11.09 9.35
CA VAL A 98 9.71 -10.36 8.54
C VAL A 98 9.03 -9.78 7.30
N GLN A 99 8.12 -10.54 6.68
CA GLN A 99 7.35 -10.06 5.55
C GLN A 99 6.47 -8.84 5.92
N ASP A 100 5.71 -8.93 7.01
CA ASP A 100 4.85 -7.85 7.48
C ASP A 100 5.68 -6.60 7.84
N PHE A 101 6.81 -6.79 8.51
CA PHE A 101 7.72 -5.70 8.82
C PHE A 101 8.24 -5.00 7.55
N LEU A 102 8.69 -5.75 6.55
CA LEU A 102 9.22 -5.20 5.31
C LEU A 102 8.14 -4.47 4.51
N ILE A 103 6.94 -5.03 4.39
CA ILE A 103 5.86 -4.39 3.63
C ILE A 103 5.30 -3.16 4.34
N ILE A 104 5.15 -3.18 5.67
CA ILE A 104 4.72 -2.02 6.44
C ILE A 104 5.78 -0.92 6.37
N SER A 105 7.06 -1.28 6.49
CA SER A 105 8.16 -0.33 6.34
C SER A 105 8.16 0.32 4.96
N CYS A 106 8.02 -0.48 3.90
CA CYS A 106 7.85 0.00 2.53
C CYS A 106 6.66 0.98 2.43
N GLY A 107 5.50 0.58 2.96
CA GLY A 107 4.29 1.38 3.14
C GLY A 107 4.55 2.79 3.66
N VAL A 108 5.12 2.84 4.86
CA VAL A 108 5.37 4.08 5.61
C VAL A 108 6.45 4.93 4.93
N ILE A 109 7.53 4.31 4.47
CA ILE A 109 8.65 5.02 3.85
C ILE A 109 8.22 5.68 2.53
N TYR A 110 7.46 4.99 1.68
CA TYR A 110 6.91 5.60 0.47
C TYR A 110 5.88 6.67 0.79
N ALA A 111 5.04 6.50 1.82
CA ALA A 111 4.13 7.56 2.23
C ALA A 111 4.87 8.84 2.64
N LEU A 112 5.98 8.72 3.37
CA LEU A 112 6.87 9.85 3.69
C LEU A 112 7.49 10.45 2.42
N CYS A 113 7.91 9.60 1.47
CA CYS A 113 8.42 10.05 0.18
C CYS A 113 7.41 10.93 -0.58
N TYR A 114 6.13 10.53 -0.61
CA TYR A 114 5.05 11.34 -1.19
C TYR A 114 4.93 12.71 -0.53
N VAL A 115 4.97 12.76 0.81
CA VAL A 115 4.91 14.03 1.56
C VAL A 115 6.04 14.96 1.14
N PHE A 116 7.28 14.44 1.03
CA PHE A 116 8.42 15.24 0.59
C PHE A 116 8.30 15.67 -0.88
N TYR A 117 7.83 14.81 -1.77
CA TYR A 117 7.55 15.15 -3.17
C TYR A 117 6.53 16.29 -3.27
N ILE A 118 5.40 16.17 -2.56
CA ILE A 118 4.36 17.19 -2.51
C ILE A 118 4.93 18.54 -2.03
N ALA A 119 5.60 18.53 -0.88
CA ALA A 119 6.17 19.74 -0.29
C ALA A 119 7.20 20.40 -1.23
N ARG A 120 8.07 19.59 -1.84
CA ARG A 120 9.12 20.09 -2.74
C ARG A 120 8.55 20.62 -4.05
N THR A 121 7.59 19.93 -4.64
CA THR A 121 6.93 20.39 -5.87
C THR A 121 6.11 21.66 -5.65
N TYR A 122 5.46 21.78 -4.50
CA TYR A 122 4.78 23.02 -4.12
C TYR A 122 5.76 24.19 -4.00
N LYS A 123 6.90 23.97 -3.33
CA LYS A 123 7.95 24.97 -3.12
C LYS A 123 8.65 25.39 -4.41
N ASP A 124 9.15 24.42 -5.16
CA ASP A 124 10.00 24.66 -6.34
C ASP A 124 9.19 24.93 -7.61
N ARG A 125 7.86 24.77 -7.56
CA ARG A 125 6.93 24.93 -8.70
C ARG A 125 7.34 24.08 -9.90
N THR A 126 7.95 22.92 -9.64
CA THR A 126 8.39 21.98 -10.67
C THR A 126 8.54 20.58 -10.07
N MET A 127 8.64 19.57 -10.93
CA MET A 127 8.81 18.17 -10.52
C MET A 127 9.77 17.45 -11.48
N SER A 128 10.25 16.29 -11.07
CA SER A 128 11.04 15.42 -11.94
C SER A 128 10.14 14.66 -12.91
N GLY A 129 10.05 15.16 -14.14
CA GLY A 129 9.31 14.53 -15.24
C GLY A 129 7.86 15.03 -15.39
N PRO A 130 7.14 14.52 -16.40
CA PRO A 130 5.72 14.80 -16.60
C PRO A 130 4.84 14.17 -15.52
N VAL A 131 3.77 14.88 -15.13
CA VAL A 131 2.79 14.37 -14.15
C VAL A 131 2.11 13.08 -14.62
N GLU A 132 2.03 12.86 -15.93
CA GLU A 132 1.44 11.68 -16.54
C GLU A 132 2.12 10.35 -16.14
N TYR A 133 3.34 10.38 -15.60
CA TYR A 133 3.95 9.19 -15.01
C TYR A 133 3.16 8.62 -13.83
N LEU A 134 2.38 9.46 -13.14
CA LEU A 134 1.51 9.03 -12.03
C LEU A 134 0.28 8.26 -12.50
N CYS A 135 -0.09 8.28 -13.79
CA CYS A 135 -1.23 7.50 -14.29
C CYS A 135 -1.06 6.01 -13.99
N GLY A 136 0.16 5.49 -14.17
CA GLY A 136 0.48 4.09 -13.89
C GLY A 136 0.33 3.76 -12.41
N THR A 137 0.87 4.60 -11.53
CA THR A 137 0.78 4.42 -10.07
C THR A 137 -0.66 4.51 -9.57
N ILE A 138 -1.41 5.54 -9.98
CA ILE A 138 -2.83 5.68 -9.64
C ILE A 138 -3.62 4.44 -10.07
N SER A 139 -3.35 3.95 -11.28
CA SER A 139 -4.00 2.74 -11.79
C SER A 139 -3.64 1.50 -10.98
N TYR A 140 -2.36 1.38 -10.60
CA TYR A 140 -1.81 0.27 -9.83
C TYR A 140 -2.49 0.21 -8.46
N GLU A 141 -2.51 1.34 -7.75
CA GLU A 141 -3.12 1.45 -6.43
C GLU A 141 -4.62 1.13 -6.46
N VAL A 142 -5.38 1.68 -7.41
CA VAL A 142 -6.82 1.40 -7.52
C VAL A 142 -7.08 -0.06 -7.86
N TYR A 143 -6.38 -0.60 -8.86
CA TYR A 143 -6.64 -1.94 -9.34
C TYR A 143 -6.27 -2.98 -8.28
N TYR A 144 -5.05 -2.93 -7.74
CA TYR A 144 -4.59 -3.90 -6.76
C TYR A 144 -5.26 -3.73 -5.40
N ALA A 145 -5.71 -2.52 -5.01
CA ALA A 145 -6.59 -2.35 -3.85
C ALA A 145 -7.85 -3.22 -3.93
N LEU A 146 -8.42 -3.36 -5.12
CA LEU A 146 -9.67 -4.10 -5.33
C LEU A 146 -9.45 -5.59 -5.55
N VAL A 147 -8.33 -5.97 -6.16
CA VAL A 147 -8.09 -7.35 -6.63
C VAL A 147 -7.17 -8.15 -5.72
N VAL A 148 -6.13 -7.54 -5.15
CA VAL A 148 -5.13 -8.25 -4.32
C VAL A 148 -5.57 -8.35 -2.86
N THR A 149 -6.22 -7.31 -2.34
CA THR A 149 -6.46 -7.19 -0.89
C THR A 149 -7.54 -8.16 -0.42
N SER A 150 -7.29 -8.84 0.70
CA SER A 150 -8.27 -9.71 1.37
C SER A 150 -8.70 -9.16 2.71
N THR A 151 -7.88 -8.34 3.35
CA THR A 151 -8.23 -7.70 4.61
C THR A 151 -8.65 -6.24 4.40
N ARG A 152 -9.50 -5.75 5.32
CA ARG A 152 -9.87 -4.33 5.34
C ARG A 152 -8.64 -3.44 5.56
N PHE A 153 -7.66 -3.92 6.32
CA PHE A 153 -6.43 -3.17 6.60
C PHE A 153 -5.59 -2.99 5.34
N GLU A 154 -5.32 -4.06 4.59
CA GLU A 154 -4.63 -3.98 3.30
C GLU A 154 -5.34 -3.00 2.36
N LYS A 155 -6.67 -3.12 2.23
CA LYS A 155 -7.46 -2.23 1.39
C LYS A 155 -7.35 -0.76 1.79
N LEU A 156 -7.39 -0.46 3.09
CA LEU A 156 -7.22 0.90 3.59
C LEU A 156 -5.80 1.43 3.31
N ALA A 157 -4.76 0.60 3.43
CA ALA A 157 -3.39 0.99 3.13
C ALA A 157 -3.23 1.42 1.66
N PHE A 158 -3.71 0.62 0.71
CA PHE A 158 -3.72 0.98 -0.71
C PHE A 158 -4.55 2.25 -0.98
N LEU A 159 -5.70 2.42 -0.32
CA LEU A 159 -6.51 3.64 -0.47
C LEU A 159 -5.79 4.89 0.05
N VAL A 160 -4.99 4.78 1.11
CA VAL A 160 -4.15 5.88 1.59
C VAL A 160 -3.08 6.24 0.56
N TRP A 161 -2.42 5.25 -0.05
CA TRP A 161 -1.48 5.50 -1.15
C TRP A 161 -2.13 6.13 -2.37
N PHE A 162 -3.29 5.62 -2.80
CA PHE A 162 -4.08 6.25 -3.85
C PHE A 162 -4.42 7.72 -3.54
N MET A 163 -4.78 8.03 -2.29
CA MET A 163 -5.03 9.42 -1.88
C MET A 163 -3.78 10.30 -1.94
N LEU A 164 -2.60 9.74 -1.61
CA LEU A 164 -1.32 10.43 -1.75
C LEU A 164 -0.96 10.68 -3.22
N ASP A 165 -1.24 9.72 -4.11
CA ASP A 165 -1.07 9.91 -5.56
C ASP A 165 -1.93 11.05 -6.09
N VAL A 166 -3.23 11.03 -5.76
CA VAL A 166 -4.17 12.09 -6.18
C VAL A 166 -3.75 13.44 -5.59
N GLY A 167 -3.32 13.45 -4.33
CA GLY A 167 -2.79 14.64 -3.66
C GLY A 167 -1.56 15.20 -4.37
N PHE A 168 -0.60 14.34 -4.71
CA PHE A 168 0.60 14.73 -5.43
C PHE A 168 0.31 15.22 -6.84
N ALA A 169 -0.48 14.48 -7.62
CA ALA A 169 -0.92 14.89 -8.95
C ALA A 169 -1.62 16.26 -8.91
N THR A 170 -2.47 16.49 -7.91
CA THR A 170 -3.19 17.77 -7.74
C THR A 170 -2.22 18.91 -7.48
N VAL A 171 -1.27 18.75 -6.55
CA VAL A 171 -0.27 19.77 -6.23
C VAL A 171 0.63 20.03 -7.43
N ALA A 172 1.03 18.98 -8.13
CA ALA A 172 1.88 19.05 -9.30
C ALA A 172 1.20 19.80 -10.45
N ILE A 173 -0.06 19.50 -10.77
CA ILE A 173 -0.84 20.21 -11.80
C ILE A 173 -1.05 21.68 -11.43
N LYS A 174 -1.41 21.97 -10.17
CA LYS A 174 -1.67 23.34 -9.72
C LYS A 174 -0.40 24.18 -9.58
N SER A 175 0.74 23.57 -9.27
CA SER A 175 1.96 24.30 -8.91
C SER A 175 2.99 24.35 -10.04
N ALA A 176 3.10 23.29 -10.85
CA ALA A 176 4.14 23.17 -11.88
C ALA A 176 3.68 23.52 -13.29
N TYR A 177 2.36 23.57 -13.55
CA TYR A 177 1.82 23.86 -14.88
C TYR A 177 1.01 25.18 -14.92
N PRO A 178 1.08 25.89 -16.07
CA PRO A 178 0.31 27.12 -16.27
C PRO A 178 -1.19 26.82 -16.37
N ALA A 179 -2.04 27.77 -15.94
CA ALA A 179 -3.49 27.57 -15.81
C ALA A 179 -4.16 27.06 -17.10
N LYS A 180 -3.72 27.55 -18.26
CA LYS A 180 -4.22 27.17 -19.59
C LYS A 180 -4.06 25.68 -19.92
N GLU A 181 -3.07 25.00 -19.35
CA GLU A 181 -2.76 23.59 -19.65
C GLU A 181 -3.35 22.63 -18.60
N ARG A 182 -3.81 23.14 -17.45
CA ARG A 182 -4.24 22.30 -16.32
C ARG A 182 -5.42 21.40 -16.68
N ALA A 183 -6.42 21.91 -17.38
CA ALA A 183 -7.58 21.12 -17.79
C ALA A 183 -7.17 19.94 -18.68
N ALA A 184 -6.31 20.18 -19.68
CA ALA A 184 -5.81 19.13 -20.56
C ALA A 184 -4.99 18.08 -19.77
N LYS A 185 -4.17 18.52 -18.81
CA LYS A 185 -3.40 17.61 -17.93
C LYS A 185 -4.31 16.77 -17.03
N VAL A 186 -5.34 17.36 -16.42
CA VAL A 186 -6.33 16.62 -15.61
C VAL A 186 -7.04 15.57 -16.47
N THR A 187 -7.50 15.93 -17.67
CA THR A 187 -8.15 14.97 -18.58
C THR A 187 -7.22 13.81 -18.93
N ARG A 188 -5.96 14.09 -19.27
CA ARG A 188 -4.96 13.04 -19.55
C ARG A 188 -4.69 12.14 -18.35
N MET A 189 -4.65 12.70 -17.15
CA MET A 189 -4.50 11.92 -15.91
C MET A 189 -5.69 10.99 -15.68
N ILE A 190 -6.93 11.48 -15.82
CA ILE A 190 -8.14 10.67 -15.62
C ILE A 190 -8.23 9.57 -16.68
N VAL A 191 -8.11 9.94 -17.96
CA VAL A 191 -8.17 8.98 -19.08
C VAL A 191 -7.01 7.98 -19.01
N GLY A 192 -5.80 8.45 -18.77
CA GLY A 192 -4.62 7.60 -18.63
C GLY A 192 -4.74 6.62 -17.46
N SER A 193 -5.29 7.05 -16.33
CA SER A 193 -5.53 6.17 -15.18
C SER A 193 -6.64 5.15 -15.45
N ALA A 194 -7.72 5.55 -16.13
CA ALA A 194 -8.78 4.63 -16.52
C ALA A 194 -8.28 3.55 -17.50
N ILE A 195 -7.46 3.96 -18.48
CA ILE A 195 -6.80 3.04 -19.41
C ILE A 195 -5.84 2.12 -18.67
N GLY A 196 -5.06 2.63 -17.72
CA GLY A 196 -4.14 1.82 -16.91
C GLY A 196 -4.87 0.77 -16.06
N VAL A 197 -6.00 1.11 -15.44
CA VAL A 197 -6.83 0.13 -14.71
C VAL A 197 -7.37 -0.96 -15.65
N ALA A 198 -7.88 -0.58 -16.83
CA ALA A 198 -8.33 -1.55 -17.83
C ALA A 198 -7.18 -2.44 -18.32
N PHE A 199 -5.99 -1.88 -18.51
CA PHE A 199 -4.78 -2.62 -18.86
C PHE A 199 -4.39 -3.64 -17.78
N TYR A 200 -4.39 -3.26 -16.50
CA TYR A 200 -4.10 -4.21 -15.42
C TYR A 200 -5.17 -5.28 -15.29
N TYR A 201 -6.44 -4.95 -15.51
CA TYR A 201 -7.52 -5.94 -15.56
C TYR A 201 -7.29 -6.97 -16.67
N VAL A 202 -6.98 -6.52 -17.90
CA VAL A 202 -6.67 -7.42 -19.01
C VAL A 202 -5.45 -8.28 -18.70
N LEU A 203 -4.38 -7.70 -18.14
CA LEU A 203 -3.21 -8.47 -17.71
C LEU A 203 -3.58 -9.55 -16.68
N GLY A 204 -4.43 -9.23 -15.70
CA GLY A 204 -4.91 -10.18 -14.71
C GLY A 204 -5.74 -11.32 -15.29
N LEU A 205 -6.39 -11.12 -16.45
CA LEU A 205 -7.07 -12.19 -17.19
C LEU A 205 -6.09 -13.10 -17.94
N TYR A 206 -5.01 -12.53 -18.49
CA TYR A 206 -4.00 -13.30 -19.24
C TYR A 206 -3.03 -14.06 -18.35
N PHE A 207 -2.70 -13.50 -17.19
CA PHE A 207 -1.77 -14.09 -16.22
C PHE A 207 -2.50 -14.31 -14.88
N PRO A 208 -3.44 -15.27 -14.82
CA PRO A 208 -4.13 -15.57 -13.58
C PRO A 208 -3.12 -16.14 -12.57
N ASP A 209 -2.97 -15.44 -11.47
CA ASP A 209 -2.09 -15.80 -10.37
C ASP A 209 -2.83 -15.62 -9.04
N GLU A 210 -2.40 -16.35 -8.02
CA GLU A 210 -2.93 -16.25 -6.67
C GLU A 210 -2.77 -14.82 -6.15
N ARG A 211 -3.91 -14.13 -5.97
CA ARG A 211 -3.95 -12.71 -5.60
C ARG A 211 -3.15 -11.81 -6.54
N GLN A 212 -2.89 -12.22 -7.79
CA GLN A 212 -2.18 -11.44 -8.80
C GLN A 212 -0.82 -10.86 -8.32
N GLN A 213 -0.08 -11.63 -7.51
CA GLN A 213 1.20 -11.18 -6.93
C GLN A 213 2.31 -11.09 -7.98
N MET A 214 2.36 -12.02 -8.92
CA MET A 214 3.34 -12.01 -10.01
C MET A 214 3.15 -10.80 -10.92
N THR A 215 1.91 -10.49 -11.31
CA THR A 215 1.62 -9.31 -12.14
C THR A 215 1.89 -8.02 -11.35
N ALA A 216 1.52 -7.94 -10.08
CA ALA A 216 1.85 -6.82 -9.19
C ALA A 216 3.36 -6.59 -9.11
N TYR A 217 4.14 -7.67 -8.95
CA TYR A 217 5.60 -7.61 -8.92
C TYR A 217 6.19 -6.99 -10.20
N TRP A 218 5.85 -7.52 -11.38
CA TRP A 218 6.41 -7.04 -12.66
C TRP A 218 5.95 -5.62 -12.99
N THR A 219 4.68 -5.33 -12.76
CA THR A 219 4.12 -4.01 -13.03
C THR A 219 4.66 -2.96 -12.06
N GLY A 220 4.91 -3.32 -10.81
CA GLY A 220 5.60 -2.45 -9.84
C GLY A 220 7.03 -2.10 -10.26
N LEU A 221 7.80 -3.09 -10.73
CA LEU A 221 9.15 -2.85 -11.29
C LEU A 221 9.11 -1.92 -12.50
N ALA A 222 8.13 -2.10 -13.39
CA ALA A 222 7.97 -1.25 -14.58
C ALA A 222 7.65 0.21 -14.20
N LEU A 223 6.87 0.44 -13.15
CA LEU A 223 6.54 1.79 -12.65
C LEU A 223 7.75 2.50 -12.03
N GLN A 224 8.62 1.75 -11.33
CA GLN A 224 9.80 2.33 -10.69
C GLN A 224 10.82 2.87 -11.72
N PHE A 225 10.85 2.26 -12.91
CA PHE A 225 11.83 2.57 -13.95
C PHE A 225 11.86 4.04 -14.40
N PRO A 226 10.76 4.63 -14.90
CA PRO A 226 10.74 6.03 -15.33
C PRO A 226 10.99 7.01 -14.18
N ILE A 227 10.63 6.65 -12.94
CA ILE A 227 10.76 7.52 -11.76
C ILE A 227 12.23 7.75 -11.40
N GLY A 228 13.02 6.68 -11.33
CA GLY A 228 14.44 6.74 -11.00
C GLY A 228 15.24 7.46 -12.08
N TRP A 229 15.09 7.00 -13.32
CA TRP A 229 15.82 7.55 -14.47
C TRP A 229 15.44 8.99 -14.79
N GLY A 230 14.15 9.35 -14.72
CA GLY A 230 13.69 10.72 -14.92
C GLY A 230 14.31 11.71 -13.92
N ALA A 231 14.57 11.28 -12.69
CA ALA A 231 15.26 12.10 -11.69
C ALA A 231 16.73 12.34 -12.06
N VAL A 232 17.46 11.30 -12.47
CA VAL A 232 18.88 11.41 -12.88
C VAL A 232 19.04 12.23 -14.15
N LEU A 233 18.22 11.97 -15.18
CA LEU A 233 18.27 12.72 -16.45
C LEU A 233 18.09 14.23 -16.21
N ARG A 234 17.16 14.62 -15.34
CA ARG A 234 16.97 16.02 -14.96
C ARG A 234 18.19 16.63 -14.25
N LEU A 235 18.94 15.84 -13.46
CA LEU A 235 20.19 16.31 -12.86
C LEU A 235 21.30 16.49 -13.89
N LEU A 236 21.35 15.63 -14.91
CA LEU A 236 22.28 15.77 -16.03
C LEU A 236 21.99 17.03 -16.85
N ASP A 237 20.72 17.44 -16.95
CA ASP A 237 20.31 18.74 -17.52
C ASP A 237 20.71 19.94 -16.64
N GLY A 238 21.27 19.70 -15.44
CA GLY A 238 21.75 20.74 -14.53
C GLY A 238 20.66 21.38 -13.67
N ASP A 239 19.46 20.81 -13.59
CA ASP A 239 18.36 21.31 -12.74
C ASP A 239 18.12 20.40 -11.53
N SER A 240 18.44 20.90 -10.34
CA SER A 240 18.22 20.20 -9.07
C SER A 240 16.83 20.44 -8.47
N ARG A 241 16.01 21.33 -9.06
CA ARG A 241 14.68 21.68 -8.55
C ARG A 241 13.71 20.52 -8.64
N GLY A 242 12.81 20.47 -7.67
CA GLY A 242 11.87 19.35 -7.49
C GLY A 242 12.52 18.12 -6.86
N GLN A 243 13.80 18.18 -6.49
CA GLN A 243 14.55 17.07 -5.90
C GLN A 243 15.17 17.46 -4.55
N SER A 244 15.35 16.46 -3.67
CA SER A 244 15.93 16.64 -2.34
C SER A 244 16.51 15.35 -1.80
N VAL A 245 17.38 15.45 -0.79
CA VAL A 245 18.01 14.28 -0.15
C VAL A 245 16.97 13.47 0.64
N GLU A 246 15.95 14.14 1.18
CA GLU A 246 14.82 13.53 1.88
C GLU A 246 13.98 12.67 0.92
N ILE A 247 13.68 13.20 -0.27
CA ILE A 247 13.01 12.44 -1.34
C ILE A 247 13.85 11.24 -1.75
N TRP A 248 15.13 11.47 -2.04
CA TRP A 248 16.02 10.40 -2.49
C TRP A 248 16.17 9.30 -1.45
N SER A 249 16.46 9.65 -0.19
CA SER A 249 16.68 8.66 0.87
C SER A 249 15.43 7.84 1.17
N THR A 250 14.26 8.47 1.27
CA THR A 250 13.00 7.74 1.46
C THR A 250 12.67 6.88 0.25
N ARG A 251 12.84 7.37 -0.98
CA ARG A 251 12.64 6.55 -2.18
C ARG A 251 13.60 5.35 -2.25
N TYR A 252 14.88 5.57 -1.99
CA TYR A 252 15.91 4.53 -1.98
C TYR A 252 15.58 3.43 -0.96
N LEU A 253 15.26 3.83 0.28
CA LEU A 253 14.86 2.89 1.34
C LEU A 253 13.53 2.18 1.01
N GLY A 254 12.61 2.87 0.35
CA GLY A 254 11.38 2.28 -0.19
C GLY A 254 11.68 1.15 -1.18
N CYS A 255 12.56 1.40 -2.17
CA CYS A 255 13.00 0.37 -3.10
C CYS A 255 13.69 -0.80 -2.39
N VAL A 256 14.58 -0.53 -1.44
CA VAL A 256 15.29 -1.57 -0.68
C VAL A 256 14.32 -2.44 0.10
N THR A 257 13.37 -1.85 0.82
CA THR A 257 12.38 -2.60 1.61
C THR A 257 11.42 -3.39 0.72
N ALA A 258 10.98 -2.80 -0.41
CA ALA A 258 10.17 -3.49 -1.41
C ALA A 258 10.90 -4.69 -2.02
N TYR A 259 12.15 -4.54 -2.47
CA TYR A 259 12.89 -5.66 -3.07
C TYR A 259 13.27 -6.71 -2.03
N SER A 260 13.56 -6.29 -0.79
CA SER A 260 13.82 -7.21 0.31
C SER A 260 12.64 -8.14 0.60
N VAL A 261 11.39 -7.66 0.49
CA VAL A 261 10.22 -8.54 0.70
C VAL A 261 10.14 -9.64 -0.36
N PHE A 262 10.44 -9.32 -1.62
CA PHE A 262 10.44 -10.30 -2.70
C PHE A 262 11.61 -11.29 -2.60
N PHE A 263 12.81 -10.81 -2.26
CA PHE A 263 13.94 -11.71 -2.01
C PHE A 263 13.70 -12.60 -0.79
N TRP A 264 13.13 -12.05 0.30
CA TRP A 264 12.78 -12.83 1.49
C TRP A 264 11.81 -13.98 1.15
N ARG A 265 10.79 -13.68 0.36
CA ARG A 265 9.83 -14.66 -0.16
C ARG A 265 10.50 -15.72 -1.03
N TYR A 266 11.35 -15.31 -1.97
CA TYR A 266 12.12 -16.22 -2.81
C TYR A 266 13.05 -17.14 -2.03
N LEU A 267 13.75 -16.64 -1.01
CA LEU A 267 14.70 -17.45 -0.24
C LEU A 267 14.01 -18.51 0.63
N ASN A 268 12.77 -18.27 1.06
CA ASN A 268 12.01 -19.19 1.91
C ASN A 268 11.04 -20.10 1.12
N ALA A 269 10.50 -19.62 0.00
CA ALA A 269 9.56 -20.34 -0.86
C ALA A 269 9.94 -20.18 -2.36
N PRO A 270 11.13 -20.67 -2.78
CA PRO A 270 11.66 -20.45 -4.13
C PRO A 270 10.76 -21.01 -5.24
N GLN A 271 9.98 -22.06 -4.96
CA GLN A 271 9.02 -22.64 -5.90
C GLN A 271 7.87 -21.68 -6.26
N ASN A 272 7.36 -20.91 -5.29
CA ASN A 272 6.25 -19.97 -5.49
C ASN A 272 6.75 -18.64 -6.08
N TRP A 273 8.00 -18.27 -5.76
CA TRP A 273 8.61 -16.98 -6.12
C TRP A 273 9.75 -17.12 -7.13
N SER A 274 9.77 -18.20 -7.90
CA SER A 274 10.87 -18.58 -8.80
C SER A 274 11.23 -17.48 -9.81
N TYR A 275 10.25 -16.70 -10.26
CA TYR A 275 10.45 -15.59 -11.19
C TYR A 275 11.35 -14.48 -10.62
N VAL A 276 11.36 -14.28 -9.29
CA VAL A 276 12.22 -13.29 -8.60
C VAL A 276 13.69 -13.69 -8.65
N GLY A 277 13.97 -14.99 -8.61
CA GLY A 277 15.34 -15.53 -8.67
C GLY A 277 15.95 -15.55 -10.08
N THR A 278 15.19 -15.21 -11.12
CA THR A 278 15.67 -15.30 -12.50
C THR A 278 16.72 -14.24 -12.79
N PRO A 279 17.75 -14.53 -13.62
CA PRO A 279 18.74 -13.52 -14.03
C PRO A 279 18.10 -12.29 -14.67
N PHE A 280 16.99 -12.47 -15.38
CA PHE A 280 16.22 -11.38 -15.97
C PHE A 280 15.62 -10.46 -14.89
N SER A 281 14.94 -11.02 -13.89
CA SER A 281 14.42 -10.26 -12.75
C SER A 281 15.52 -9.50 -12.01
N ILE A 282 16.64 -10.16 -11.69
CA ILE A 282 17.78 -9.54 -11.02
C ILE A 282 18.34 -8.39 -11.85
N GLY A 283 18.45 -8.57 -13.18
CA GLY A 283 18.86 -7.51 -14.09
C GLY A 283 17.92 -6.30 -14.09
N VAL A 284 16.61 -6.51 -14.07
CA VAL A 284 15.61 -5.43 -13.97
C VAL A 284 15.68 -4.72 -12.63
N ILE A 285 15.83 -5.45 -11.51
CA ILE A 285 16.03 -4.86 -10.18
C ILE A 285 17.32 -4.01 -10.17
N ALA A 286 18.42 -4.53 -10.70
CA ALA A 286 19.67 -3.78 -10.77
C ALA A 286 19.51 -2.50 -11.61
N LEU A 287 18.80 -2.58 -12.74
CA LEU A 287 18.59 -1.44 -13.63
C LEU A 287 17.65 -0.38 -13.03
N THR A 288 16.71 -0.75 -12.16
CA THR A 288 15.87 0.19 -11.41
C THR A 288 16.60 0.78 -10.20
N MET A 289 17.51 0.04 -9.56
CA MET A 289 18.34 0.53 -8.44
C MET A 289 19.51 1.41 -8.89
N LEU A 290 20.00 1.23 -10.11
CA LEU A 290 21.13 1.98 -10.65
C LEU A 290 20.92 3.51 -10.59
N PRO A 291 19.81 4.09 -11.10
CA PRO A 291 19.60 5.53 -11.00
C PRO A 291 19.50 6.02 -9.56
N GLU A 292 18.92 5.22 -8.66
CA GLU A 292 18.82 5.56 -7.23
C GLU A 292 20.20 5.61 -6.57
N THR A 293 21.10 4.71 -6.97
CA THR A 293 22.48 4.65 -6.47
C THR A 293 23.35 5.77 -7.06
N LEU A 294 23.14 6.11 -8.33
CA LEU A 294 23.90 7.17 -9.01
C LEU A 294 23.46 8.58 -8.63
N TRP A 295 22.20 8.76 -8.23
CA TRP A 295 21.60 10.05 -7.89
C TRP A 295 22.46 10.97 -6.99
N PRO A 296 22.99 10.53 -5.83
CA PRO A 296 23.75 11.42 -4.93
C PRO A 296 25.03 11.96 -5.57
N PHE A 297 25.65 11.19 -6.47
CA PHE A 297 26.87 11.59 -7.18
C PHE A 297 26.63 12.74 -8.15
N PHE A 298 25.41 12.86 -8.70
CA PHE A 298 25.03 14.00 -9.55
C PHE A 298 24.44 15.16 -8.74
N TYR A 299 23.60 14.86 -7.74
CA TYR A 299 22.89 15.90 -6.98
C TYR A 299 23.81 16.73 -6.10
N ILE A 300 24.67 16.10 -5.29
CA ILE A 300 25.47 16.80 -4.27
C ILE A 300 26.41 17.83 -4.90
N PRO A 301 27.18 17.51 -5.98
CA PRO A 301 28.03 18.50 -6.63
C PRO A 301 27.23 19.62 -7.29
N LEU A 302 26.11 19.30 -7.94
CA LEU A 302 25.27 20.27 -8.63
C LEU A 302 24.66 21.28 -7.63
N GLN A 303 24.16 20.81 -6.50
CA GLN A 303 23.60 21.65 -5.45
C GLN A 303 24.67 22.58 -4.85
N LYS A 304 25.88 22.07 -4.58
CA LYS A 304 27.01 22.89 -4.11
C LYS A 304 27.38 23.98 -5.11
N LYS A 305 27.42 23.67 -6.41
CA LYS A 305 27.70 24.64 -7.48
C LYS A 305 26.64 25.74 -7.51
N GLN A 306 25.36 25.38 -7.42
CA GLN A 306 24.25 26.34 -7.44
C GLN A 306 24.19 27.21 -6.19
N GLN A 307 24.56 26.69 -5.02
CA GLN A 307 24.66 27.49 -3.80
C GLN A 307 25.76 28.53 -3.90
N LYS A 308 26.96 28.14 -4.36
CA LYS A 308 28.09 29.07 -4.57
C LYS A 308 27.74 30.19 -5.55
N SER A 309 27.03 29.87 -6.62
CA SER A 309 26.58 30.86 -7.60
C SER A 309 25.53 31.85 -7.08
N LYS A 310 24.82 31.53 -5.99
CA LYS A 310 23.85 32.45 -5.36
C LYS A 310 24.48 33.33 -4.29
N SER A 311 25.63 32.94 -3.75
CA SER A 311 26.38 33.68 -2.73
C SER A 311 27.45 34.61 -3.30
N ALA A 312 27.75 34.48 -4.59
CA ALA A 312 28.64 35.37 -5.35
C ALA A 312 27.80 36.40 -6.11
#